data_AF-A0A0F6TBS0-F1
#
_entry.id   AF-A0A0F6TBS0-F1
#
_cell.length_a   1.000
_cell.length_b   1.000
_cell.length_c   1.000
_cell.angle_alpha   90.00
_cell.angle_beta   90.00
_cell.angle_gamma   90.00
#
_symmetry.space_group_name_H-M   'P 1'
#
loop_
_entity.id
_entity.type
_entity.pdbx_description
1 polymer ?
#
loop_
_entity_poly.entity_id
_entity_poly.type
_entity_poly.pdbx_seq_one_letter_code
_entity_poly.pdbx_strand_id
1 'polypeptide(L)'
;MTFLKDYLASLGPGIDIVADAQGLTGTQLHEAGAPDAVAYSLLQLCESFYGKCAFSAMQRDAVSAARRNGHSLPALEVIDRFARRAPNQREGWLLRLQLCRTKADVSVLEKMARKRLRALRKPPKIEEGVKIKRRKDQPWTLSITGSSALTADLYAAILYAAIPNLNAARRVLQGQAGSTVTTTNVIINLDELDKIIDGDGEEIQLRMTNGATISGADLVARLLSEHGLVTLVHPYEGPVNLYRTRRLANEKQRLMAKAENPVCPGYKCRAPADECQVHHMEAWKQGGMTNMNNLTMACRFHNGFNDDDSNAPPKNGRFERRNGTVRWLPPWASR
;
A
#
# COMPACT_ATOMS: atom_id res chain seq x y z
N MET A 1 45.87 -14.87 26.50
CA MET A 1 44.68 -14.56 25.66
C MET A 1 45.01 -14.90 24.22
N THR A 2 44.03 -15.26 23.38
CA THR A 2 44.28 -15.58 21.95
C THR A 2 44.06 -14.34 21.09
N PHE A 3 44.76 -14.22 19.96
CA PHE A 3 44.58 -13.12 19.01
C PHE A 3 43.11 -12.89 18.60
N LEU A 4 42.34 -13.97 18.47
CA LEU A 4 40.90 -13.88 18.19
C LEU A 4 40.12 -13.20 19.33
N LYS A 5 40.45 -13.48 20.59
CA LYS A 5 39.78 -12.88 21.75
C LYS A 5 40.09 -11.39 21.85
N ASP A 6 41.33 -10.99 21.57
CA ASP A 6 41.77 -9.59 21.59
C ASP A 6 41.13 -8.81 20.44
N TYR A 7 41.06 -9.41 19.25
CA TYR A 7 40.33 -8.84 18.11
C TYR A 7 38.84 -8.67 18.39
N LEU A 8 38.16 -9.69 18.93
CA LEU A 8 36.74 -9.58 19.25
C LEU A 8 36.46 -8.55 20.36
N ALA A 9 37.36 -8.41 21.33
CA ALA A 9 37.26 -7.40 22.37
C ALA A 9 37.44 -5.97 21.82
N SER A 10 38.32 -5.78 20.82
CA SER A 10 38.55 -4.46 20.20
C SER A 10 37.42 -4.02 19.25
N LEU A 11 36.52 -4.92 18.85
CA LEU A 11 35.35 -4.56 18.04
C LEU A 11 34.27 -3.79 18.81
N GLY A 12 34.13 -4.00 20.12
CA GLY A 12 33.07 -3.40 20.95
C GLY A 12 33.15 -1.88 21.18
N PRO A 13 34.33 -1.29 21.49
CA PRO A 13 34.45 0.13 21.81
C PRO A 13 34.54 1.01 20.55
N GLY A 14 33.68 0.79 19.55
CA GLY A 14 33.79 1.47 18.26
C GLY A 14 33.73 3.00 18.36
N ILE A 15 32.87 3.55 19.24
CA ILE A 15 32.74 5.02 19.39
C ILE A 15 33.94 5.66 20.11
N ASP A 16 34.65 4.86 20.91
CA ASP A 16 35.86 5.30 21.61
C ASP A 16 37.06 5.26 20.65
N ILE A 17 37.14 4.28 19.75
CA ILE A 17 38.09 4.29 18.64
C ILE A 17 37.90 5.54 17.76
N VAL A 18 36.65 5.91 17.47
CA VAL A 18 36.35 7.16 16.76
C VAL A 18 36.74 8.38 17.61
N ALA A 19 36.62 8.32 18.93
CA ALA A 19 37.03 9.41 19.80
C ALA A 19 38.54 9.63 19.77
N ASP A 20 39.33 8.56 19.81
CA ASP A 20 40.80 8.58 19.78
C ASP A 20 41.36 9.04 18.43
N ALA A 21 40.59 8.84 17.34
CA ALA A 21 40.93 9.34 16.02
C ALA A 21 40.67 10.84 15.82
N GLN A 22 40.13 11.55 16.83
CA GLN A 22 39.88 12.99 16.72
C GLN A 22 41.18 13.78 16.56
N GLY A 23 41.20 14.67 15.56
CA GLY A 23 42.36 15.53 15.29
C GLY A 23 43.48 14.85 14.50
N LEU A 24 43.41 13.54 14.24
CA LEU A 24 44.35 12.85 13.37
C LEU A 24 44.02 13.13 11.89
N THR A 25 45.07 13.20 11.08
CA THR A 25 44.98 13.27 9.62
C THR A 25 44.98 11.87 9.01
N GLY A 26 44.53 11.74 7.76
CA GLY A 26 44.56 10.47 7.03
C GLY A 26 45.97 9.86 6.97
N THR A 27 47.00 10.69 6.77
CA THR A 27 48.41 10.27 6.76
C THR A 27 48.83 9.68 8.11
N GLN A 28 48.46 10.32 9.23
CA GLN A 28 48.80 9.79 10.56
C GLN A 28 48.10 8.46 10.86
N LEU A 29 46.86 8.28 10.41
CA LEU A 29 46.15 7.00 10.52
C LEU A 29 46.81 5.91 9.68
N HIS A 30 47.30 6.25 8.48
CA HIS A 30 48.06 5.34 7.62
C HIS A 30 49.39 4.92 8.22
N GLU A 31 50.15 5.88 8.76
CA GLU A 31 51.41 5.62 9.46
C GLU A 31 51.19 4.73 10.69
N ALA A 32 50.03 4.84 11.34
CA ALA A 32 49.59 3.95 12.42
C ALA A 32 49.10 2.57 11.95
N GLY A 33 49.15 2.27 10.64
CA GLY A 33 48.81 0.98 10.06
C GLY A 33 47.34 0.81 9.64
N ALA A 34 46.53 1.89 9.62
CA ALA A 34 45.16 1.81 9.13
C ALA A 34 45.13 1.73 7.58
N PRO A 35 44.41 0.76 6.99
CA PRO A 35 44.13 0.75 5.56
C PRO A 35 43.31 1.97 5.11
N ASP A 36 43.39 2.35 3.83
CA ASP A 36 42.71 3.53 3.24
C ASP A 36 41.23 3.60 3.54
N ALA A 37 40.53 2.49 3.35
CA ALA A 37 39.10 2.42 3.63
C ALA A 37 38.78 2.66 5.12
N VAL A 38 39.64 2.18 6.02
CA VAL A 38 39.47 2.33 7.47
C VAL A 38 39.78 3.76 7.90
N ALA A 39 40.88 4.34 7.41
CA ALA A 39 41.23 5.74 7.70
C ALA A 39 40.14 6.71 7.23
N TYR A 40 39.62 6.52 6.00
CA TYR A 40 38.49 7.31 5.48
C TYR A 40 37.24 7.18 6.34
N SER A 41 36.88 5.94 6.71
CA SER A 41 35.71 5.66 7.54
C SER A 41 35.81 6.34 8.92
N LEU A 42 36.98 6.24 9.57
CA LEU A 42 37.24 6.88 10.86
C LEU A 42 37.11 8.40 10.78
N LEU A 43 37.69 9.05 9.77
CA LEU A 43 37.58 10.49 9.58
C LEU A 43 36.12 10.93 9.37
N GLN A 44 35.36 10.19 8.57
CA GLN A 44 33.93 10.44 8.34
C GLN A 44 33.10 10.28 9.61
N LEU A 45 33.41 9.27 10.43
CA LEU A 45 32.77 9.06 11.72
C LEU A 45 33.16 10.15 12.72
N CYS A 46 34.40 10.61 12.74
CA CYS A 46 34.86 11.76 13.53
C CYS A 46 34.07 13.02 13.18
N GLU A 47 33.93 13.33 11.89
CA GLU A 47 33.13 14.48 11.42
C GLU A 47 31.67 14.37 11.90
N SER A 48 31.09 13.16 11.83
CA SER A 48 29.68 12.94 12.14
C SER A 48 29.37 12.94 13.63
N PHE A 49 30.22 12.32 14.45
CA PHE A 49 29.98 12.13 15.89
C PHE A 49 30.67 13.16 16.78
N TYR A 50 31.75 13.80 16.31
CA TYR A 50 32.53 14.77 17.08
C TYR A 50 32.78 16.10 16.36
N GLY A 51 32.42 16.22 15.07
CA GLY A 51 32.51 17.46 14.32
C GLY A 51 31.49 18.52 14.75
N LYS A 52 31.67 19.76 14.29
CA LYS A 52 30.76 20.87 14.60
C LYS A 52 29.36 20.60 14.04
N CYS A 53 28.32 20.72 14.88
CA CYS A 53 26.95 20.46 14.48
C CYS A 53 25.94 21.38 15.17
N ALA A 54 24.89 21.79 14.43
CA ALA A 54 23.74 22.54 14.97
C ALA A 54 22.89 21.72 15.97
N PHE A 55 23.00 20.39 15.95
CA PHE A 55 22.25 19.47 16.81
C PHE A 55 23.15 18.87 17.90
N SER A 56 23.99 19.70 18.54
CA SER A 56 25.01 19.28 19.50
C SER A 56 24.47 18.46 20.68
N ALA A 57 23.24 18.72 21.14
CA ALA A 57 22.59 17.90 22.16
C ALA A 57 22.32 16.46 21.66
N MET A 58 21.78 16.31 20.44
CA MET A 58 21.54 14.98 19.85
C MET A 58 22.84 14.26 19.53
N GLN A 59 23.90 14.99 19.14
CA GLN A 59 25.23 14.45 18.92
C GLN A 59 25.81 13.84 20.22
N ARG A 60 25.81 14.61 21.32
CA ARG A 60 26.26 14.11 22.63
C ARG A 60 25.47 12.90 23.09
N ASP A 61 24.15 12.92 22.93
CA ASP A 61 23.29 11.79 23.27
C ASP A 61 23.57 10.55 22.42
N ALA A 62 23.83 10.72 21.11
CA ALA A 62 24.15 9.64 20.21
C ALA A 62 25.50 8.98 20.59
N VAL A 63 26.52 9.79 20.89
CA VAL A 63 27.82 9.30 21.39
C VAL A 63 27.65 8.53 22.70
N SER A 64 26.93 9.09 23.67
CA SER A 64 26.65 8.43 24.95
C SER A 64 25.89 7.11 24.79
N ALA A 65 24.88 7.08 23.90
CA ALA A 65 24.12 5.88 23.61
C ALA A 65 24.97 4.81 22.90
N ALA A 66 25.80 5.21 21.93
CA ALA A 66 26.69 4.31 21.23
C ALA A 66 27.73 3.67 22.16
N ARG A 67 28.28 4.46 23.10
CA ARG A 67 29.21 3.98 24.12
C ARG A 67 28.54 2.97 25.04
N ARG A 68 27.36 3.31 25.59
CA ARG A 68 26.60 2.41 26.47
C ARG A 68 26.20 1.09 25.81
N ASN A 69 25.91 1.11 24.51
CA ASN A 69 25.49 -0.08 23.78
C ASN A 69 26.68 -0.90 23.24
N GLY A 70 27.91 -0.39 23.31
CA GLY A 70 29.09 -1.05 22.76
C GLY A 70 29.02 -1.20 21.24
N HIS A 71 28.59 -0.13 20.54
CA HIS A 71 28.48 -0.18 19.09
C HIS A 71 29.86 -0.28 18.43
N SER A 72 30.02 -1.29 17.59
CA SER A 72 31.24 -1.51 16.79
C SER A 72 31.37 -0.51 15.65
N LEU A 73 32.58 -0.37 15.09
CA LEU A 73 32.81 0.49 13.91
C LEU A 73 31.85 0.17 12.75
N PRO A 74 31.64 -1.10 12.33
CA PRO A 74 30.65 -1.40 11.29
C PRO A 74 29.22 -0.97 11.63
N ALA A 75 28.83 -1.05 12.93
CA ALA A 75 27.52 -0.56 13.36
C ALA A 75 27.42 0.97 13.21
N LEU A 76 28.44 1.70 13.64
CA LEU A 76 28.49 3.16 13.50
C LEU A 76 28.49 3.62 12.04
N GLU A 77 29.21 2.91 11.16
CA GLU A 77 29.20 3.16 9.72
C GLU A 77 27.80 2.98 9.12
N VAL A 78 27.08 1.92 9.49
CA VAL A 78 25.70 1.69 9.06
C VAL A 78 24.80 2.83 9.53
N ILE A 79 24.90 3.18 10.81
CA ILE A 79 24.11 4.26 11.41
C ILE A 79 24.33 5.56 10.65
N ASP A 80 25.60 5.93 10.47
CA ASP A 80 25.99 7.18 9.84
C ASP A 80 25.57 7.25 8.36
N ARG A 81 25.86 6.19 7.59
CA ARG A 81 25.50 6.08 6.18
C ARG A 81 24.01 6.25 5.94
N PHE A 82 23.15 5.71 6.80
CA PHE A 82 21.71 5.86 6.66
C PHE A 82 21.21 7.21 7.19
N ALA A 83 21.77 7.73 8.28
CA ALA A 83 21.44 9.05 8.80
C ALA A 83 21.68 10.16 7.76
N ARG A 84 22.79 10.09 7.00
CA ARG A 84 23.12 11.03 5.91
C ARG A 84 22.14 10.98 4.72
N ARG A 85 21.37 9.92 4.56
CA ARG A 85 20.37 9.77 3.48
C ARG A 85 18.98 10.29 3.84
N ALA A 86 18.82 10.81 5.06
CA ALA A 86 17.57 11.41 5.50
C ALA A 86 17.24 12.68 4.67
N PRO A 87 15.96 13.03 4.51
CA PRO A 87 15.55 14.15 3.66
C PRO A 87 16.01 15.52 4.18
N ASN A 88 16.31 15.64 5.47
CA ASN A 88 16.84 16.85 6.09
C ASN A 88 17.70 16.48 7.32
N GLN A 89 18.49 17.45 7.79
CA GLN A 89 19.43 17.24 8.90
C GLN A 89 18.74 16.76 10.19
N ARG A 90 17.55 17.31 10.51
CA ARG A 90 16.81 16.94 11.73
C ARG A 90 16.37 15.47 11.70
N GLU A 91 15.79 15.01 10.60
CA GLU A 91 15.43 13.59 10.44
C GLU A 91 16.66 12.68 10.44
N GLY A 92 17.79 13.16 9.90
CA GLY A 92 19.07 12.45 9.97
C GLY A 92 19.53 12.24 11.41
N TRP A 93 19.45 13.28 12.25
CA TRP A 93 19.81 13.20 13.66
C TRP A 93 18.85 12.34 14.49
N LEU A 94 17.54 12.45 14.24
CA LEU A 94 16.56 11.58 14.90
C LEU A 94 16.81 10.10 14.57
N LEU A 95 17.11 9.79 13.30
CA LEU A 95 17.47 8.44 12.88
C LEU A 95 18.77 7.98 13.54
N ARG A 96 19.83 8.80 13.52
CA ARG A 96 21.11 8.49 14.17
C ARG A 96 20.92 8.18 15.66
N LEU A 97 20.20 9.05 16.37
CA LEU A 97 19.93 8.90 17.79
C LEU A 97 19.11 7.63 18.09
N GLN A 98 18.08 7.36 17.29
CA GLN A 98 17.27 6.15 17.43
C GLN A 98 18.14 4.89 17.31
N LEU A 99 19.01 4.82 16.30
CA LEU A 99 19.85 3.66 16.08
C LEU A 99 20.95 3.55 17.14
N CYS A 100 21.59 4.65 17.54
CA CYS A 100 22.59 4.65 18.62
C CYS A 100 21.98 4.18 19.95
N ARG A 101 20.71 4.50 20.24
CA ARG A 101 19.98 4.04 21.44
C ARG A 101 19.54 2.58 21.38
N THR A 102 19.58 1.94 20.22
CA THR A 102 19.14 0.55 20.05
C THR A 102 20.32 -0.40 20.16
N LYS A 103 20.33 -1.30 21.15
CA LYS A 103 21.31 -2.39 21.24
C LYS A 103 20.86 -3.54 20.33
N ALA A 104 21.49 -3.67 19.16
CA ALA A 104 21.18 -4.70 18.18
C ALA A 104 22.34 -4.94 17.22
N ASP A 105 22.34 -6.09 16.54
CA ASP A 105 23.31 -6.41 15.50
C ASP A 105 23.20 -5.48 14.28
N VAL A 106 24.30 -5.38 13.53
CA VAL A 106 24.43 -4.52 12.33
C VAL A 106 23.30 -4.75 11.32
N SER A 107 22.92 -6.01 11.08
CA SER A 107 21.86 -6.38 10.12
C SER A 107 20.47 -5.88 10.58
N VAL A 108 20.22 -5.88 11.88
CA VAL A 108 18.98 -5.38 12.48
C VAL A 108 18.93 -3.86 12.41
N LEU A 109 20.03 -3.18 12.74
CA LEU A 109 20.16 -1.73 12.61
C LEU A 109 19.92 -1.28 11.16
N GLU A 110 20.50 -1.98 10.19
CA GLU A 110 20.28 -1.70 8.77
C GLU A 110 18.81 -1.88 8.36
N LYS A 111 18.16 -2.96 8.80
CA LYS A 111 16.73 -3.20 8.53
C LYS A 111 15.85 -2.09 9.11
N MET A 112 16.14 -1.67 10.33
CA MET A 112 15.44 -0.56 11.00
C MET A 112 15.63 0.76 10.25
N ALA A 113 16.87 1.06 9.85
CA ALA A 113 17.20 2.28 9.12
C ALA A 113 16.48 2.35 7.76
N ARG A 114 16.50 1.25 6.98
CA ARG A 114 15.77 1.14 5.71
C ARG A 114 14.27 1.35 5.90
N LYS A 115 13.67 0.75 6.94
CA LYS A 115 12.24 0.93 7.26
C LYS A 115 11.92 2.39 7.56
N ARG A 116 12.74 3.06 8.38
CA ARG A 116 12.53 4.47 8.74
C ARG A 116 12.67 5.39 7.53
N LEU A 117 13.71 5.25 6.71
CA LEU A 117 13.87 6.05 5.50
C LEU A 117 12.75 5.85 4.49
N ARG A 118 12.22 4.62 4.36
CA ARG A 118 11.06 4.37 3.50
C ARG A 118 9.80 5.08 4.00
N ALA A 119 9.60 5.16 5.30
CA ALA A 119 8.48 5.89 5.90
C ALA A 119 8.60 7.42 5.74
N LEU A 120 9.83 7.94 5.66
CA LEU A 120 10.09 9.37 5.44
C LEU A 120 9.95 9.80 3.97
N ARG A 121 9.96 8.86 3.02
CA ARG A 121 9.74 9.17 1.61
C ARG A 121 8.26 9.49 1.36
N LYS A 122 7.98 10.67 0.82
CA LYS A 122 6.64 10.98 0.28
C LYS A 122 6.29 9.96 -0.81
N PRO A 123 5.05 9.42 -0.85
CA PRO A 123 4.61 8.60 -1.97
C PRO A 123 4.78 9.40 -3.26
N PRO A 124 5.31 8.82 -4.35
CA PRO A 124 5.35 9.51 -5.62
C PRO A 124 3.93 9.86 -6.04
N LYS A 125 3.71 11.12 -6.44
CA LYS A 125 2.46 11.52 -7.10
C LYS A 125 2.36 10.73 -8.40
N ILE A 126 1.26 9.99 -8.59
CA ILE A 126 1.00 9.29 -9.84
C ILE A 126 0.45 10.34 -10.81
N GLU A 127 1.15 10.55 -11.91
CA GLU A 127 0.73 11.48 -12.96
C GLU A 127 0.08 10.69 -14.10
N GLU A 128 -0.97 11.27 -14.67
CA GLU A 128 -1.57 10.74 -15.89
C GLU A 128 -0.55 10.77 -17.03
N GLY A 129 -0.61 9.78 -17.90
CA GLY A 129 0.26 9.69 -19.05
C GLY A 129 0.46 8.28 -19.56
N VAL A 130 1.23 8.19 -20.63
CA VAL A 130 1.52 6.94 -21.34
C VAL A 130 3.02 6.67 -21.28
N LYS A 131 3.39 5.51 -20.75
CA LYS A 131 4.78 5.06 -20.65
C LYS A 131 5.02 3.88 -21.58
N ILE A 132 6.17 3.85 -22.23
CA ILE A 132 6.59 2.72 -23.05
C ILE A 132 7.90 2.12 -22.52
N LYS A 133 7.89 0.82 -22.26
CA LYS A 133 9.08 0.04 -21.90
C LYS A 133 9.55 -0.73 -23.12
N ARG A 134 10.71 -0.35 -23.65
CA ARG A 134 11.36 -0.99 -24.79
C ARG A 134 12.31 -2.09 -24.31
N ARG A 135 12.34 -3.20 -25.05
CA ARG A 135 13.24 -4.33 -24.82
C ARG A 135 13.93 -4.66 -26.14
N LYS A 136 15.20 -5.04 -26.07
CA LYS A 136 15.96 -5.49 -27.23
C LYS A 136 15.40 -6.84 -27.69
N ASP A 137 15.10 -6.97 -28.98
CA ASP A 137 14.64 -8.21 -29.64
C ASP A 137 13.39 -8.87 -29.00
N GLN A 138 12.57 -8.10 -28.28
CA GLN A 138 11.39 -8.59 -27.57
C GLN A 138 10.22 -7.61 -27.65
N PRO A 139 8.97 -8.05 -27.42
CA PRO A 139 7.81 -7.17 -27.36
C PRO A 139 7.95 -6.05 -26.32
N TRP A 140 7.40 -4.89 -26.65
CA TRP A 140 7.40 -3.71 -25.79
C TRP A 140 6.13 -3.63 -24.96
N THR A 141 6.19 -2.94 -23.82
CA THR A 141 5.04 -2.72 -22.95
C THR A 141 4.59 -1.28 -23.04
N LEU A 142 3.32 -1.05 -23.36
CA LEU A 142 2.66 0.25 -23.21
C LEU A 142 1.89 0.25 -21.88
N SER A 143 2.05 1.28 -21.07
CA SER A 143 1.34 1.47 -19.80
C SER A 143 0.62 2.81 -19.84
N ILE A 144 -0.70 2.77 -19.72
CA ILE A 144 -1.57 3.96 -19.71
C ILE A 144 -1.98 4.20 -18.27
N THR A 145 -1.81 5.43 -17.79
CA THR A 145 -2.28 5.91 -16.50
C THR A 145 -3.22 7.08 -16.76
N GLY A 146 -4.49 6.96 -16.39
CA GLY A 146 -5.47 8.02 -16.53
C GLY A 146 -6.49 7.98 -15.40
N SER A 147 -7.57 8.76 -15.52
CA SER A 147 -8.69 8.69 -14.59
C SER A 147 -9.22 7.26 -14.46
N SER A 148 -9.78 6.94 -13.29
CA SER A 148 -10.31 5.60 -13.03
C SER A 148 -11.42 5.23 -14.01
N ALA A 149 -12.27 6.20 -14.38
CA ALA A 149 -13.32 6.04 -15.38
C ALA A 149 -12.75 5.73 -16.78
N LEU A 150 -11.85 6.57 -17.29
CA LEU A 150 -11.23 6.36 -18.61
C LEU A 150 -10.53 5.01 -18.69
N THR A 151 -9.76 4.66 -17.66
CA THR A 151 -8.98 3.42 -17.64
C THR A 151 -9.88 2.19 -17.56
N ALA A 152 -10.98 2.26 -16.80
CA ALA A 152 -11.98 1.21 -16.72
C ALA A 152 -12.73 1.03 -18.05
N ASP A 153 -13.14 2.12 -18.70
CA ASP A 153 -13.82 2.09 -19.99
C ASP A 153 -12.91 1.50 -21.09
N LEU A 154 -11.63 1.91 -21.14
CA LEU A 154 -10.62 1.32 -22.02
C LEU A 154 -10.44 -0.19 -21.77
N TYR A 155 -10.42 -0.60 -20.50
CA TYR A 155 -10.22 -2.00 -20.13
C TYR A 155 -11.44 -2.86 -20.48
N ALA A 156 -12.66 -2.35 -20.22
CA ALA A 156 -13.90 -3.05 -20.55
C ALA A 156 -14.05 -3.28 -22.05
N ALA A 157 -13.71 -2.28 -22.88
CA ALA A 157 -13.70 -2.40 -24.33
C ALA A 157 -12.73 -3.51 -24.84
N ILE A 158 -11.65 -3.79 -24.09
CA ILE A 158 -10.70 -4.87 -24.41
C ILE A 158 -11.21 -6.24 -23.95
N LEU A 159 -11.89 -6.34 -22.80
CA LEU A 159 -12.31 -7.62 -22.22
C LEU A 159 -13.52 -8.27 -22.91
N TYR A 160 -14.38 -7.49 -23.56
CA TYR A 160 -15.62 -8.01 -24.16
C TYR A 160 -15.38 -9.04 -25.29
N ALA A 161 -14.15 -9.19 -25.79
CA ALA A 161 -13.76 -10.17 -26.81
C ALA A 161 -13.34 -11.56 -26.26
N ALA A 162 -13.81 -11.94 -25.06
CA ALA A 162 -13.66 -13.25 -24.41
C ALA A 162 -12.24 -13.69 -24.00
N ILE A 163 -11.16 -13.03 -24.43
CA ILE A 163 -9.80 -13.20 -23.88
C ILE A 163 -9.07 -11.85 -23.99
N PRO A 164 -8.46 -11.30 -22.91
CA PRO A 164 -7.61 -10.12 -22.99
C PRO A 164 -6.39 -10.45 -23.88
N ASN A 165 -6.51 -10.13 -25.17
CA ASN A 165 -5.47 -10.35 -26.15
C ASN A 165 -5.17 -9.05 -26.90
N LEU A 166 -3.99 -9.01 -27.54
CA LEU A 166 -3.52 -7.82 -28.24
C LEU A 166 -4.47 -7.41 -29.40
N ASN A 167 -5.24 -8.34 -29.96
CA ASN A 167 -6.18 -8.07 -31.04
C ASN A 167 -7.40 -7.26 -30.55
N ALA A 168 -7.87 -7.52 -29.33
CA ALA A 168 -8.94 -6.73 -28.72
C ALA A 168 -8.49 -5.28 -28.48
N ALA A 169 -7.29 -5.09 -27.93
CA ALA A 169 -6.69 -3.76 -27.79
C ALA A 169 -6.49 -3.06 -29.15
N ARG A 170 -6.09 -3.80 -30.20
CA ARG A 170 -5.96 -3.26 -31.55
C ARG A 170 -7.28 -2.71 -32.11
N ARG A 171 -8.41 -3.40 -31.88
CA ARG A 171 -9.74 -2.91 -32.32
C ARG A 171 -10.13 -1.59 -31.66
N VAL A 172 -9.88 -1.47 -30.35
CA VAL A 172 -10.11 -0.22 -29.60
C VAL A 172 -9.26 0.92 -30.17
N LEU A 173 -7.97 0.67 -30.39
CA LEU A 173 -7.05 1.68 -30.97
C LEU A 173 -7.39 2.06 -32.43
N GLN A 174 -7.99 1.15 -33.19
CA GLN A 174 -8.40 1.39 -34.58
C GLN A 174 -9.80 2.02 -34.71
N GLY A 175 -10.46 2.36 -33.60
CA GLY A 175 -11.82 2.90 -33.60
C GLY A 175 -12.87 1.90 -34.10
N GLN A 176 -12.53 0.61 -34.14
CA GLN A 176 -13.41 -0.48 -34.58
C GLN A 176 -14.14 -1.16 -33.41
N ALA A 177 -13.85 -0.75 -32.18
CA ALA A 177 -14.68 -1.08 -31.04
C ALA A 177 -15.91 -0.17 -31.11
N GLY A 178 -17.10 -0.74 -31.28
CA GLY A 178 -18.34 0.01 -31.04
C GLY A 178 -18.29 0.62 -29.64
N SER A 179 -18.88 1.81 -29.47
CA SER A 179 -19.08 2.44 -28.16
C SER A 179 -19.92 1.49 -27.30
N THR A 180 -19.25 0.56 -26.66
CA THR A 180 -19.86 -0.43 -25.79
C THR A 180 -19.72 0.15 -24.41
N VAL A 181 -20.62 1.09 -24.11
CA VAL A 181 -20.83 1.58 -22.76
C VAL A 181 -21.21 0.35 -21.95
N THR A 182 -20.26 -0.13 -21.14
CA THR A 182 -20.51 -1.23 -20.22
C THR A 182 -21.62 -0.75 -19.30
N THR A 183 -22.80 -1.39 -19.32
CA THR A 183 -23.91 -1.04 -18.42
C THR A 183 -23.45 -1.27 -16.99
N THR A 184 -22.88 -0.22 -16.41
CA THR A 184 -22.23 -0.25 -15.12
C THR A 184 -23.15 0.49 -14.16
N ASN A 185 -23.55 -0.20 -13.10
CA ASN A 185 -24.43 0.36 -12.10
C ASN A 185 -23.67 1.38 -11.24
N VAL A 186 -24.28 2.54 -11.02
CA VAL A 186 -23.76 3.64 -10.18
C VAL A 186 -24.48 3.60 -8.83
N ILE A 187 -23.71 3.78 -7.78
CA ILE A 187 -24.15 3.62 -6.39
C ILE A 187 -24.32 5.01 -5.81
N ILE A 188 -25.51 5.32 -5.32
CA ILE A 188 -25.84 6.60 -4.72
C ILE A 188 -26.37 6.32 -3.32
N ASN A 189 -25.68 6.83 -2.29
CA ASN A 189 -26.22 6.85 -0.93
C ASN A 189 -27.32 7.92 -0.84
N LEU A 190 -28.27 7.72 0.08
CA LEU A 190 -29.40 8.64 0.22
C LEU A 190 -28.97 10.09 0.52
N ASP A 191 -27.91 10.31 1.32
CA ASP A 191 -27.34 11.63 1.60
C ASP A 191 -26.59 12.26 0.42
N GLU A 192 -26.09 11.44 -0.50
CA GLU A 192 -25.50 11.89 -1.77
C GLU A 192 -26.58 12.26 -2.78
N LEU A 193 -27.74 11.58 -2.76
CA LEU A 193 -28.88 11.87 -3.62
C LEU A 193 -29.46 13.26 -3.34
N ASP A 194 -29.62 13.63 -2.07
CA ASP A 194 -30.14 14.95 -1.68
C ASP A 194 -29.27 16.08 -2.28
N LYS A 195 -27.94 15.95 -2.21
CA LYS A 195 -27.00 16.93 -2.78
C LYS A 195 -27.08 17.03 -4.30
N ILE A 196 -27.33 15.91 -5.00
CA ILE A 196 -27.52 15.92 -6.46
C ILE A 196 -28.80 16.67 -6.80
N ILE A 197 -29.89 16.43 -6.06
CA ILE A 197 -31.19 17.06 -6.28
C ILE A 197 -31.12 18.58 -6.00
N ASP A 198 -30.38 18.97 -4.97
CA ASP A 198 -30.24 20.37 -4.54
C ASP A 198 -29.28 21.20 -5.43
N GLY A 199 -28.63 20.57 -6.42
CA GLY A 199 -27.77 21.25 -7.41
C GLY A 199 -26.27 21.30 -7.06
N ASP A 200 -25.85 20.74 -5.93
CA ASP A 200 -24.45 20.66 -5.49
C ASP A 200 -23.72 19.39 -5.99
N GLY A 201 -24.26 18.74 -7.03
CA GLY A 201 -23.82 17.43 -7.51
C GLY A 201 -22.49 17.40 -8.27
N GLU A 202 -21.87 18.55 -8.57
CA GLU A 202 -20.59 18.61 -9.30
C GLU A 202 -19.40 18.14 -8.46
N GLU A 203 -19.45 18.34 -7.14
CA GLU A 203 -18.34 18.00 -6.24
C GLU A 203 -18.40 16.57 -5.68
N ILE A 204 -19.53 15.88 -5.83
CA ILE A 204 -19.70 14.53 -5.28
C ILE A 204 -18.97 13.47 -6.11
N GLN A 205 -18.43 12.45 -5.44
CA GLN A 205 -17.67 11.37 -6.06
C GLN A 205 -18.41 10.04 -5.87
N LEU A 206 -19.02 9.55 -6.95
CA LEU A 206 -19.84 8.35 -6.97
C LEU A 206 -19.03 7.13 -7.41
N ARG A 207 -19.32 5.96 -6.82
CA ARG A 207 -18.64 4.70 -7.17
C ARG A 207 -19.47 3.87 -8.14
N MET A 208 -18.75 3.25 -9.07
CA MET A 208 -19.31 2.35 -10.08
C MET A 208 -18.93 0.90 -9.81
N THR A 209 -19.78 -0.04 -10.23
CA THR A 209 -19.56 -1.49 -10.05
C THR A 209 -18.33 -2.08 -10.77
N ASN A 210 -17.79 -1.37 -11.77
CA ASN A 210 -16.50 -1.70 -12.41
C ASN A 210 -15.28 -1.15 -11.63
N GLY A 211 -15.49 -0.54 -10.45
CA GLY A 211 -14.45 0.04 -9.60
C GLY A 211 -14.02 1.47 -9.97
N ALA A 212 -14.57 2.06 -11.02
CA ALA A 212 -14.36 3.47 -11.34
C ALA A 212 -15.06 4.41 -10.34
N THR A 213 -14.55 5.63 -10.22
CA THR A 213 -15.23 6.74 -9.53
C THR A 213 -15.49 7.85 -10.56
N ILE A 214 -16.70 8.40 -10.53
CA ILE A 214 -17.19 9.44 -11.44
C ILE A 214 -17.80 10.60 -10.65
N SER A 215 -17.90 11.79 -11.25
CA SER A 215 -18.64 12.92 -10.66
C SER A 215 -20.15 12.78 -10.85
N GLY A 216 -20.96 13.58 -10.14
CA GLY A 216 -22.39 13.68 -10.41
C GLY A 216 -22.71 14.22 -11.81
N ALA A 217 -21.89 15.14 -12.33
CA ALA A 217 -22.00 15.63 -13.71
C ALA A 217 -21.76 14.51 -14.75
N ASP A 218 -20.74 13.67 -14.53
CA ASP A 218 -20.47 12.49 -15.37
C ASP A 218 -21.63 11.49 -15.34
N LEU A 219 -22.29 11.34 -14.17
CA LEU A 219 -23.48 10.50 -14.04
C LEU A 219 -24.63 11.02 -14.91
N VAL A 220 -24.93 12.33 -14.85
CA VAL A 220 -25.99 12.95 -15.68
C VAL A 220 -25.68 12.74 -17.17
N ALA A 221 -24.44 12.97 -17.59
CA ALA A 221 -24.01 12.73 -18.97
C ALA A 221 -24.21 11.25 -19.39
N ARG A 222 -23.93 10.28 -18.49
CA ARG A 222 -24.16 8.85 -18.74
C ARG A 222 -25.65 8.48 -18.75
N LEU A 223 -26.49 9.06 -17.89
CA LEU A 223 -27.94 8.79 -17.87
C LEU A 223 -28.64 9.29 -19.14
N LEU A 224 -28.21 10.44 -19.68
CA LEU A 224 -28.69 10.95 -20.97
C LEU A 224 -28.27 10.06 -22.16
N SER A 225 -27.34 9.12 -21.96
CA SER A 225 -26.89 8.13 -22.95
C SER A 225 -27.62 6.77 -22.88
N GLU A 226 -28.83 6.73 -22.29
CA GLU A 226 -29.81 5.61 -22.26
C GLU A 226 -29.43 4.28 -21.56
N HIS A 227 -28.20 4.10 -21.05
CA HIS A 227 -27.73 2.77 -20.57
C HIS A 227 -27.20 2.72 -19.13
N GLY A 228 -27.61 3.65 -18.26
CA GLY A 228 -27.20 3.68 -16.84
C GLY A 228 -28.18 2.97 -15.89
N LEU A 229 -27.66 2.17 -14.96
CA LEU A 229 -28.43 1.65 -13.81
C LEU A 229 -28.04 2.44 -12.56
N VAL A 230 -29.02 2.75 -11.70
CA VAL A 230 -28.82 3.41 -10.40
C VAL A 230 -29.36 2.51 -9.29
N THR A 231 -28.58 2.32 -8.24
CA THR A 231 -29.03 1.66 -7.01
C THR A 231 -28.93 2.60 -5.83
N LEU A 232 -30.06 2.81 -5.16
CA LEU A 232 -30.13 3.53 -3.90
C LEU A 232 -29.76 2.60 -2.74
N VAL A 233 -28.84 3.06 -1.90
CA VAL A 233 -28.36 2.31 -0.74
C VAL A 233 -28.72 3.06 0.54
N HIS A 234 -29.43 2.40 1.45
CA HIS A 234 -29.70 2.96 2.77
C HIS A 234 -28.43 2.91 3.64
N PRO A 235 -28.06 4.00 4.33
CA PRO A 235 -26.79 4.09 5.06
C PRO A 235 -26.59 3.02 6.14
N TYR A 236 -27.69 2.46 6.68
CA TYR A 236 -27.64 1.44 7.72
C TYR A 236 -28.09 0.05 7.27
N GLU A 237 -29.01 -0.01 6.30
CA GLU A 237 -29.71 -1.26 5.94
C GLU A 237 -29.18 -1.89 4.66
N GLY A 238 -28.38 -1.16 3.88
CA GLY A 238 -27.89 -1.64 2.59
C GLY A 238 -29.00 -1.70 1.53
N PRO A 239 -28.82 -2.48 0.44
CA PRO A 239 -29.80 -2.62 -0.63
C PRO A 239 -30.98 -3.56 -0.26
N VAL A 240 -32.19 -3.25 -0.75
CA VAL A 240 -33.48 -3.89 -0.37
C VAL A 240 -33.50 -5.41 -0.55
N ASN A 241 -33.88 -6.15 0.50
CA ASN A 241 -33.78 -7.62 0.58
C ASN A 241 -34.79 -8.40 -0.29
N LEU A 242 -34.37 -9.59 -0.75
CA LEU A 242 -35.24 -10.66 -1.26
C LEU A 242 -35.04 -11.89 -0.36
N TYR A 243 -36.11 -12.43 0.22
CA TYR A 243 -36.06 -13.53 1.19
C TYR A 243 -35.80 -14.91 0.55
N ARG A 244 -35.35 -15.84 1.41
CA ARG A 244 -34.73 -17.15 1.14
C ARG A 244 -35.50 -18.09 0.20
N THR A 245 -34.88 -18.47 -0.92
CA THR A 245 -35.35 -19.60 -1.76
C THR A 245 -34.23 -20.52 -2.28
N ARG A 246 -32.99 -20.04 -2.47
CA ARG A 246 -31.86 -20.82 -3.04
C ARG A 246 -30.47 -20.37 -2.54
N ARG A 247 -29.47 -21.24 -2.67
CA ARG A 247 -28.06 -20.98 -2.29
C ARG A 247 -27.38 -19.91 -3.16
N LEU A 248 -27.61 -19.95 -4.46
CA LEU A 248 -26.98 -19.01 -5.40
C LEU A 248 -27.77 -17.70 -5.44
N ALA A 249 -27.06 -16.58 -5.36
CA ALA A 249 -27.66 -15.26 -5.55
C ALA A 249 -28.24 -15.14 -6.96
N ASN A 250 -29.51 -14.72 -7.04
CA ASN A 250 -30.13 -14.40 -8.32
C ASN A 250 -29.52 -13.13 -8.92
N GLU A 251 -29.91 -12.79 -10.14
CA GLU A 251 -29.35 -11.63 -10.85
C GLU A 251 -29.56 -10.32 -10.08
N LYS A 252 -30.76 -10.10 -9.52
CA LYS A 252 -31.06 -8.91 -8.71
C LYS A 252 -30.14 -8.83 -7.48
N GLN A 253 -29.94 -9.92 -6.75
CA GLN A 253 -29.05 -9.98 -5.59
C GLN A 253 -27.58 -9.78 -5.97
N ARG A 254 -27.17 -10.30 -7.13
CA ARG A 254 -25.81 -10.08 -7.65
C ARG A 254 -25.59 -8.62 -8.02
N LEU A 255 -26.54 -7.99 -8.70
CA LEU A 255 -26.49 -6.56 -9.04
C LEU A 255 -26.44 -5.70 -7.79
N MET A 256 -27.27 -6.02 -6.78
CA MET A 256 -27.27 -5.34 -5.49
C MET A 256 -25.96 -5.54 -4.72
N ALA A 257 -25.38 -6.75 -4.73
CA ALA A 257 -24.08 -7.00 -4.08
C ALA A 257 -22.93 -6.26 -4.75
N LYS A 258 -22.92 -6.21 -6.09
CA LYS A 258 -21.99 -5.38 -6.86
C LYS A 258 -22.17 -3.90 -6.52
N ALA A 259 -23.41 -3.42 -6.42
CA ALA A 259 -23.71 -2.05 -6.04
C ALA A 259 -23.25 -1.74 -4.61
N GLU A 260 -23.44 -2.64 -3.66
CA GLU A 260 -22.99 -2.36 -2.30
C GLU A 260 -21.45 -2.39 -2.19
N ASN A 261 -20.82 -3.29 -2.93
CA ASN A 261 -19.38 -3.52 -2.91
C ASN A 261 -18.81 -3.47 -4.34
N PRO A 262 -18.65 -2.26 -4.92
CA PRO A 262 -18.16 -2.06 -6.30
C PRO A 262 -16.72 -2.55 -6.51
N VAL A 263 -15.99 -2.68 -5.40
CA VAL A 263 -14.66 -3.26 -5.30
C VAL A 263 -14.71 -4.25 -4.15
N CYS A 264 -13.98 -5.36 -4.27
CA CYS A 264 -13.82 -6.33 -3.19
C CYS A 264 -13.48 -5.61 -1.86
N PRO A 265 -14.24 -5.77 -0.77
CA PRO A 265 -14.03 -5.06 0.50
C PRO A 265 -12.86 -5.62 1.32
N GLY A 266 -12.00 -6.42 0.67
CA GLY A 266 -10.71 -6.86 1.19
C GLY A 266 -9.81 -5.67 1.49
N TYR A 267 -8.99 -5.75 2.54
CA TYR A 267 -8.13 -4.63 2.94
C TYR A 267 -7.24 -4.16 1.77
N LYS A 268 -7.44 -2.90 1.34
CA LYS A 268 -6.75 -2.27 0.20
C LYS A 268 -6.89 -3.02 -1.13
N CYS A 269 -7.86 -3.91 -1.26
CA CYS A 269 -8.15 -4.57 -2.52
C CYS A 269 -8.72 -3.56 -3.53
N ARG A 270 -8.40 -3.77 -4.80
CA ARG A 270 -8.91 -2.97 -5.93
C ARG A 270 -9.53 -3.83 -7.03
N ALA A 271 -9.80 -5.10 -6.74
CA ALA A 271 -10.44 -6.00 -7.69
C ALA A 271 -11.89 -5.53 -7.91
N PRO A 272 -12.32 -5.27 -9.15
CA PRO A 272 -13.65 -4.78 -9.44
C PRO A 272 -14.70 -5.86 -9.16
N ALA A 273 -15.92 -5.45 -8.80
CA ALA A 273 -17.00 -6.38 -8.49
C ALA A 273 -17.36 -7.28 -9.68
N ASP A 274 -17.15 -6.82 -10.91
CA ASP A 274 -17.36 -7.61 -12.13
C ASP A 274 -16.43 -8.82 -12.25
N GLU A 275 -15.26 -8.78 -11.61
CA GLU A 275 -14.32 -9.91 -11.50
C GLU A 275 -14.49 -10.71 -10.19
N CYS A 276 -15.43 -10.30 -9.34
CA CYS A 276 -15.66 -10.89 -8.03
C CYS A 276 -16.80 -11.91 -8.06
N GLN A 277 -16.80 -12.77 -7.04
CA GLN A 277 -17.85 -13.73 -6.76
C GLN A 277 -18.72 -13.21 -5.62
N VAL A 278 -20.01 -13.53 -5.66
CA VAL A 278 -20.90 -13.26 -4.52
C VAL A 278 -20.46 -14.19 -3.37
N HIS A 279 -20.19 -13.59 -2.22
CA HIS A 279 -19.71 -14.27 -1.02
C HIS A 279 -20.71 -14.06 0.12
N HIS A 280 -20.94 -15.12 0.90
CA HIS A 280 -21.78 -15.08 2.09
C HIS A 280 -20.91 -14.81 3.33
N MET A 281 -21.23 -13.80 4.13
CA MET A 281 -20.50 -13.50 5.38
C MET A 281 -20.73 -14.59 6.44
N GLU A 282 -21.98 -15.01 6.61
CA GLU A 282 -22.36 -16.25 7.27
C GLU A 282 -22.56 -17.32 6.20
N ALA A 283 -21.72 -18.35 6.22
CA ALA A 283 -21.71 -19.36 5.17
C ALA A 283 -23.07 -20.07 5.05
N TRP A 284 -23.52 -20.32 3.82
CA TRP A 284 -24.77 -21.05 3.55
C TRP A 284 -24.83 -22.41 4.27
N LYS A 285 -23.70 -23.12 4.34
CA LYS A 285 -23.59 -24.42 5.05
C LYS A 285 -23.83 -24.32 6.56
N GLN A 286 -23.69 -23.13 7.14
CA GLN A 286 -23.94 -22.83 8.56
C GLN A 286 -25.31 -22.20 8.79
N GLY A 287 -26.15 -22.09 7.75
CA GLY A 287 -27.50 -21.55 7.87
C GLY A 287 -27.66 -20.10 7.38
N GLY A 288 -26.57 -19.46 6.96
CA GLY A 288 -26.58 -18.09 6.47
C GLY A 288 -27.48 -17.90 5.25
N MET A 289 -28.25 -16.81 5.25
CA MET A 289 -29.25 -16.54 4.20
C MET A 289 -28.61 -15.92 2.95
N THR A 290 -29.14 -16.22 1.77
CA THR A 290 -28.76 -15.53 0.53
C THR A 290 -29.56 -14.22 0.41
N ASN A 291 -29.33 -13.28 1.33
CA ASN A 291 -29.97 -11.97 1.40
C ASN A 291 -28.89 -10.89 1.47
N MET A 292 -29.21 -9.66 1.07
CA MET A 292 -28.19 -8.60 0.94
C MET A 292 -27.46 -8.28 2.23
N ASN A 293 -28.14 -8.35 3.37
CA ASN A 293 -27.49 -8.20 4.67
C ASN A 293 -26.35 -9.21 4.94
N ASN A 294 -26.37 -10.37 4.26
CA ASN A 294 -25.40 -11.47 4.39
C ASN A 294 -24.51 -11.66 3.13
N LEU A 295 -24.69 -10.85 2.09
CA LEU A 295 -23.92 -10.98 0.84
C LEU A 295 -22.90 -9.86 0.68
N THR A 296 -21.82 -10.18 -0.04
CA THR A 296 -20.84 -9.20 -0.51
C THR A 296 -20.17 -9.69 -1.79
N MET A 297 -19.27 -8.88 -2.37
CA MET A 297 -18.46 -9.25 -3.53
C MET A 297 -17.02 -9.53 -3.10
N ALA A 298 -16.53 -10.74 -3.31
CA ALA A 298 -15.16 -11.11 -2.98
C ALA A 298 -14.39 -11.54 -4.23
N CYS A 299 -13.18 -11.00 -4.41
CA CYS A 299 -12.32 -11.44 -5.51
C CYS A 299 -11.86 -12.89 -5.29
N ARG A 300 -11.41 -13.57 -6.35
CA ARG A 300 -10.99 -14.98 -6.26
C ARG A 300 -10.02 -15.26 -5.10
N PHE A 301 -9.06 -14.37 -4.86
CA PHE A 301 -8.10 -14.50 -3.75
C PHE A 301 -8.80 -14.40 -2.40
N HIS A 302 -9.52 -13.30 -2.12
CA HIS A 302 -10.16 -13.11 -0.81
C HIS A 302 -11.30 -14.09 -0.56
N ASN A 303 -12.05 -14.48 -1.60
CA ASN A 303 -13.09 -15.49 -1.47
C ASN A 303 -12.51 -16.86 -1.08
N GLY A 304 -11.40 -17.28 -1.71
CA GLY A 304 -10.76 -18.56 -1.39
C GLY A 304 -9.95 -18.54 -0.09
N PHE A 305 -9.52 -17.36 0.37
CA PHE A 305 -8.73 -17.20 1.60
C PHE A 305 -9.61 -16.95 2.84
N ASN A 306 -10.90 -16.65 2.69
CA ASN A 306 -11.81 -16.29 3.77
C ASN A 306 -12.03 -17.45 4.78
N ASP A 307 -12.11 -17.12 6.07
CA ASP A 307 -12.55 -18.05 7.11
C ASP A 307 -14.08 -18.14 7.10
N ASP A 308 -14.62 -19.18 6.46
CA ASP A 308 -16.06 -19.41 6.35
C ASP A 308 -16.69 -20.00 7.63
N ASP A 309 -15.89 -20.42 8.61
CA ASP A 309 -16.37 -21.03 9.84
C ASP A 309 -16.17 -20.12 11.04
N SER A 310 -17.27 -19.51 11.48
CA SER A 310 -17.29 -18.65 12.66
C SER A 310 -17.02 -19.43 13.96
N ASN A 311 -17.12 -20.75 13.99
CA ASN A 311 -16.81 -21.55 15.17
C ASN A 311 -15.38 -22.11 15.17
N ALA A 312 -14.65 -21.99 14.05
CA ALA A 312 -13.26 -22.39 13.97
C ALA A 312 -12.32 -21.30 14.52
N PRO A 313 -11.12 -21.67 15.03
CA PRO A 313 -10.09 -20.70 15.34
C PRO A 313 -9.74 -19.85 14.11
N PRO A 314 -9.70 -18.51 14.22
CA PRO A 314 -9.45 -17.63 13.07
C PRO A 314 -8.04 -17.84 12.53
N LYS A 315 -7.90 -17.94 11.21
CA LYS A 315 -6.63 -18.21 10.51
C LYS A 315 -6.28 -17.12 9.53
N ASN A 316 -7.24 -16.78 8.68
CA ASN A 316 -7.00 -15.96 7.51
C ASN A 316 -7.73 -14.63 7.58
N GLY A 317 -8.89 -14.56 8.24
CA GLY A 317 -9.75 -13.37 8.31
C GLY A 317 -11.10 -13.57 7.63
N ARG A 318 -12.08 -12.71 7.91
CA ARG A 318 -13.48 -12.87 7.46
C ARG A 318 -14.10 -11.58 6.94
N PHE A 319 -15.07 -11.69 6.05
CA PHE A 319 -15.95 -10.56 5.72
C PHE A 319 -17.03 -10.39 6.80
N GLU A 320 -17.23 -9.16 7.26
CA GLU A 320 -18.24 -8.82 8.25
C GLU A 320 -18.83 -7.43 7.98
N ARG A 321 -20.11 -7.25 8.29
CA ARG A 321 -20.79 -5.96 8.20
C ARG A 321 -20.63 -5.21 9.52
N ARG A 322 -20.06 -3.99 9.45
CA ARG A 322 -19.96 -3.06 10.58
C ARG A 322 -20.42 -1.67 10.16
N ASN A 323 -21.38 -1.12 10.91
CA ASN A 323 -21.96 0.21 10.68
C ASN A 323 -22.38 0.41 9.21
N GLY A 324 -23.23 -0.48 8.70
CA GLY A 324 -23.73 -0.42 7.33
C GLY A 324 -22.74 -0.87 6.24
N THR A 325 -21.43 -0.93 6.51
CA THR A 325 -20.40 -1.27 5.50
C THR A 325 -19.84 -2.68 5.68
N VAL A 326 -19.68 -3.42 4.58
CA VAL A 326 -18.95 -4.70 4.60
C VAL A 326 -17.46 -4.45 4.53
N ARG A 327 -16.69 -5.11 5.40
CA ARG A 327 -15.23 -5.03 5.42
C ARG A 327 -14.64 -6.40 5.70
N TRP A 328 -13.46 -6.64 5.15
CA TRP A 328 -12.66 -7.77 5.57
C TRP A 328 -11.92 -7.46 6.88
N LEU A 329 -12.07 -8.34 7.85
CA LEU A 329 -11.45 -8.25 9.16
C LEU A 329 -10.31 -9.27 9.27
N PRO A 330 -9.11 -8.85 9.71
CA PRO A 330 -8.02 -9.79 9.94
C PRO A 330 -8.35 -10.76 11.09
N PRO A 331 -7.64 -11.90 11.20
CA PRO A 331 -7.96 -12.94 12.18
C PRO A 331 -7.79 -12.50 13.65
N TRP A 332 -6.99 -11.46 13.90
CA TRP A 332 -6.81 -10.86 15.23
C TRP A 332 -7.81 -9.72 15.55
N ALA A 333 -8.73 -9.40 14.64
CA ALA A 333 -9.78 -8.41 14.93
C ALA A 333 -10.77 -9.00 15.94
N SER A 334 -11.07 -8.22 16.98
CA SER A 334 -12.10 -8.59 17.96
C SER A 334 -13.44 -8.80 17.26
N ARG A 335 -14.09 -9.92 17.58
CA ARG A 335 -15.49 -10.16 17.18
C ARG A 335 -16.36 -9.07 17.78
#